data_AF-A0AAE4SVE5-F1
#
_entry.id   AF-A0AAE4SVE5-F1
#
_cell.length_a   1.000
_cell.length_b   1.000
_cell.length_c   1.000
_cell.angle_alpha   90.00
_cell.angle_beta   90.00
_cell.angle_gamma   90.00
#
_symmetry.space_group_name_H-M   'P 1'
#
loop_
_entity.id
_entity.type
_entity.pdbx_description
1 polymer ?
#
loop_
_entity_poly.entity_id
_entity_poly.type
_entity_poly.pdbx_seq_one_letter_code
_entity_poly.pdbx_strand_id
1 'polypeptide(L)'
;MCCLPPWRSWGPNINADESALWLSEIIPAPLEFRYVNERRLGLASLAEAQSLALTTTFNATDTGLQRQDDGTDVRCELLTVARTGQPEVAAAINAAADTFEKAGGLLPAQPGVILPSILDVPGVTVHHGLFIAPYLWGGQTPQFREEGRLTLILQLVMLTDSEYAFGVEEGVGKLQAAVAEQGIDLLDWSREG
;
A
#
# COMPACT_ATOMS: atom_id res chain seq x y z
N MET A 1 -1.27 26.66 18.58
CA MET A 1 -0.98 25.52 19.48
C MET A 1 -2.24 24.67 19.49
N CYS A 2 -2.37 23.76 18.53
CA CYS A 2 -3.58 22.94 18.38
C CYS A 2 -3.40 21.65 19.17
N CYS A 3 -4.26 21.45 20.17
CA CYS A 3 -4.28 20.27 21.02
C CYS A 3 -5.01 19.13 20.31
N LEU A 4 -4.37 17.96 20.21
CA LEU A 4 -5.01 16.70 19.84
C LEU A 4 -5.90 16.19 21.01
N PRO A 5 -7.01 15.49 20.74
CA PRO A 5 -7.94 15.05 21.76
C PRO A 5 -7.44 13.83 22.58
N PRO A 6 -7.86 13.67 23.85
CA PRO A 6 -7.17 12.89 24.90
C PRO A 6 -7.56 11.40 25.04
N TRP A 7 -7.89 10.72 23.95
CA TRP A 7 -8.52 9.38 23.98
C TRP A 7 -7.76 8.29 23.22
N ARG A 8 -6.46 8.50 22.95
CA ARG A 8 -5.60 7.46 22.34
C ARG A 8 -5.28 6.38 23.39
N SER A 9 -5.60 5.13 23.03
CA SER A 9 -5.50 3.92 23.84
C SER A 9 -4.07 3.62 24.30
N TRP A 10 -3.97 3.03 25.49
CA TRP A 10 -2.74 2.56 26.14
C TRP A 10 -2.70 1.01 26.10
N GLY A 11 -2.53 0.46 24.90
CA GLY A 11 -1.97 -0.88 24.69
C GLY A 11 -0.68 -0.74 23.88
N PRO A 12 0.29 -1.69 23.94
CA PRO A 12 1.46 -1.60 23.07
C PRO A 12 0.98 -1.75 21.63
N ASN A 13 1.12 -0.68 20.84
CA ASN A 13 0.93 -0.78 19.39
C ASN A 13 2.03 -1.68 18.83
N ILE A 14 1.72 -2.45 17.79
CA ILE A 14 2.69 -3.29 17.09
C ILE A 14 3.86 -2.43 16.62
N ASN A 15 5.05 -2.73 17.11
CA ASN A 15 6.26 -2.01 16.76
C ASN A 15 6.88 -2.56 15.46
N ALA A 16 7.90 -1.89 14.93
CA ALA A 16 8.50 -2.25 13.64
C ALA A 16 9.02 -3.70 13.57
N ASP A 17 9.54 -4.26 14.67
CA ASP A 17 10.05 -5.63 14.72
C ASP A 17 8.92 -6.66 14.82
N GLU A 18 7.87 -6.36 15.56
CA GLU A 18 6.67 -7.19 15.62
C GLU A 18 5.93 -7.18 14.27
N SER A 19 5.85 -6.03 13.61
CA SER A 19 5.33 -5.91 12.23
C SER A 19 6.16 -6.78 11.29
N ALA A 20 7.50 -6.66 11.34
CA ALA A 20 8.38 -7.47 10.49
C ALA A 20 8.21 -8.98 10.73
N LEU A 21 8.06 -9.41 11.98
CA LEU A 21 7.80 -10.81 12.32
C LEU A 21 6.46 -11.29 11.76
N TRP A 22 5.38 -10.56 12.05
CA TRP A 22 4.05 -10.88 11.55
C TRP A 22 4.01 -10.95 10.01
N LEU A 23 4.59 -9.94 9.34
CA LEU A 23 4.66 -9.88 7.88
C LEU A 23 5.47 -11.05 7.29
N SER A 24 6.52 -11.51 7.97
CA SER A 24 7.30 -12.68 7.55
C SER A 24 6.52 -14.00 7.64
N GLU A 25 5.51 -14.07 8.50
CA GLU A 25 4.67 -15.27 8.62
C GLU A 25 3.58 -15.33 7.55
N ILE A 26 3.07 -14.17 7.12
CA ILE A 26 1.91 -14.10 6.20
C ILE A 26 2.30 -13.87 4.74
N ILE A 27 3.44 -13.24 4.46
CA ILE A 27 3.89 -13.05 3.07
C ILE A 27 4.48 -14.37 2.57
N PRO A 28 4.02 -14.91 1.42
CA PRO A 28 4.47 -16.19 0.90
C PRO A 28 5.84 -16.10 0.20
N ALA A 29 6.79 -15.37 0.79
CA ALA A 29 8.15 -15.18 0.29
C ALA A 29 9.11 -14.79 1.42
N PRO A 30 10.40 -15.16 1.34
CA PRO A 30 11.39 -14.71 2.30
C PRO A 30 11.59 -13.19 2.18
N LEU A 31 11.27 -12.46 3.24
CA LEU A 31 11.45 -11.02 3.32
C LEU A 31 12.84 -10.66 3.81
N GLU A 32 13.45 -9.68 3.15
CA GLU A 32 14.62 -8.98 3.64
C GLU A 32 14.25 -7.58 4.11
N PHE A 33 14.57 -7.26 5.36
CA PHE A 33 14.26 -5.96 5.94
C PHE A 33 15.44 -5.00 5.85
N ARG A 34 15.24 -3.84 5.25
CA ARG A 34 16.28 -2.80 5.09
C ARG A 34 15.67 -1.41 5.22
N TYR A 35 16.52 -0.42 5.52
CA TYR A 35 16.14 0.99 5.44
C TYR A 35 16.35 1.52 4.02
N VAL A 36 15.32 2.15 3.47
CA VAL A 36 15.34 2.85 2.18
C VAL A 36 14.71 4.22 2.38
N ASN A 37 15.50 5.29 2.21
CA ASN A 37 15.06 6.68 2.47
C ASN A 37 14.36 6.82 3.83
N GLU A 38 15.05 6.40 4.90
CA GLU A 38 14.61 6.47 6.31
C GLU A 38 13.47 5.50 6.71
N ARG A 39 12.74 4.93 5.75
CA ARG A 39 11.68 3.94 6.02
C ARG A 39 12.22 2.51 6.01
N ARG A 40 11.81 1.71 7.00
CA ARG A 40 12.12 0.27 7.02
C ARG A 40 11.12 -0.48 6.14
N LEU A 41 11.63 -1.08 5.07
CA LEU A 41 10.85 -1.87 4.12
C LEU A 41 11.19 -3.36 4.24
N GLY A 42 10.19 -4.21 4.03
CA GLY A 42 10.39 -5.61 3.68
C GLY A 42 10.44 -5.73 2.15
N LEU A 43 11.50 -6.36 1.65
CA LEU A 43 11.74 -6.55 0.22
C LEU A 43 11.85 -8.04 -0.08
N ALA A 44 11.31 -8.48 -1.21
CA ALA A 44 11.52 -9.84 -1.70
C ALA A 44 11.69 -9.87 -3.22
N SER A 45 12.49 -10.80 -3.71
CA SER A 45 12.46 -11.23 -5.11
C SER A 45 11.56 -12.45 -5.21
N LEU A 46 10.63 -12.42 -6.16
CA LEU A 46 9.66 -13.47 -6.40
C LEU A 46 9.96 -14.16 -7.74
N ALA A 47 9.16 -15.18 -8.09
CA ALA A 47 9.25 -15.82 -9.40
C ALA A 47 8.96 -14.82 -10.54
N GLU A 48 9.33 -15.18 -11.78
CA GLU A 48 9.02 -14.40 -12.99
C GLU A 48 9.56 -12.95 -12.99
N ALA A 49 10.74 -12.74 -12.38
CA ALA A 49 11.38 -11.43 -12.26
C ALA A 49 10.51 -10.37 -11.54
N GLN A 50 9.60 -10.84 -10.67
CA GLN A 50 8.80 -9.95 -9.83
C GLN A 50 9.59 -9.53 -8.59
N SER A 51 9.39 -8.30 -8.17
CA SER A 51 9.86 -7.76 -6.89
C SER A 51 8.66 -7.34 -6.06
N LEU A 52 8.80 -7.48 -4.74
CA LEU A 52 7.83 -7.06 -3.74
C LEU A 52 8.48 -6.07 -2.79
N ALA A 53 7.74 -5.02 -2.45
CA ALA A 53 8.08 -4.10 -1.37
C ALA A 53 6.87 -3.91 -0.46
N LEU A 54 7.12 -3.87 0.85
CA LEU A 54 6.12 -3.53 1.85
C LEU A 54 6.69 -2.66 2.96
N THR A 55 5.84 -1.86 3.58
CA THR A 55 6.21 -1.08 4.77
C THR A 55 6.12 -1.94 6.03
N THR A 56 6.89 -1.59 7.06
CA THR A 56 6.83 -2.24 8.39
C THR A 56 6.47 -1.28 9.52
N THR A 57 6.25 -0.02 9.17
CA THR A 57 6.04 1.09 10.11
C THR A 57 4.95 2.06 9.65
N PHE A 58 4.27 1.78 8.53
CA PHE A 58 3.22 2.68 8.03
C PHE A 58 1.97 2.60 8.89
N ASN A 59 1.82 1.53 9.67
CA ASN A 59 0.75 1.38 10.65
C ASN A 59 0.77 2.48 11.75
N ALA A 60 1.87 3.20 11.90
CA ALA A 60 1.98 4.38 12.78
C ALA A 60 1.30 5.63 12.20
N THR A 61 1.07 5.67 10.88
CA THR A 61 0.47 6.80 10.17
C THR A 61 -1.05 6.79 10.34
N ASP A 62 -1.58 7.90 10.83
CA ASP A 62 -3.02 8.07 10.97
C ASP A 62 -3.65 8.56 9.67
N THR A 63 -4.45 7.72 9.02
CA THR A 63 -5.15 8.06 7.77
C THR A 63 -6.63 8.40 8.00
N GLY A 64 -7.06 8.58 9.26
CA GLY A 64 -8.45 8.89 9.61
C GLY A 64 -9.45 7.76 9.42
N LEU A 65 -8.99 6.52 9.21
CA LEU A 65 -9.86 5.37 9.02
C LEU A 65 -10.28 4.74 10.36
N GLN A 66 -11.58 4.49 10.49
CA GLN A 66 -12.18 3.78 11.60
C GLN A 66 -13.22 2.80 11.10
N ARG A 67 -13.38 1.70 11.83
CA ARG A 67 -14.45 0.74 11.59
C ARG A 67 -15.79 1.38 11.96
N GLN A 68 -16.77 1.30 11.06
CA GLN A 68 -18.04 2.02 11.23
C GLN A 68 -18.90 1.51 12.40
N ASP A 69 -18.74 0.25 12.80
CA ASP A 69 -19.60 -0.39 13.80
C ASP A 69 -19.18 -0.11 15.25
N ASP A 70 -17.88 -0.06 15.51
CA ASP A 70 -17.33 0.06 16.87
C ASP A 70 -16.31 1.20 17.04
N GLY A 71 -15.98 1.93 15.95
CA GLY A 71 -15.03 3.04 15.99
C GLY A 71 -13.56 2.61 16.13
N THR A 72 -13.26 1.32 16.00
CA THR A 72 -11.87 0.81 16.05
C THR A 72 -11.01 1.49 15.00
N ASP A 73 -9.85 2.02 15.41
CA ASP A 73 -8.90 2.62 14.49
C ASP A 73 -8.40 1.58 13.48
N VAL A 74 -8.42 1.92 12.20
CA VAL A 74 -7.87 1.08 11.13
C VAL A 74 -6.56 1.69 10.66
N ARG A 75 -5.50 0.88 10.70
CA ARG A 75 -4.16 1.18 10.23
C ARG A 75 -3.78 0.19 9.13
N CYS A 76 -2.75 0.52 8.37
CA CYS A 76 -2.31 -0.32 7.26
C CYS A 76 -0.79 -0.46 7.26
N GLU A 77 -0.29 -1.57 6.73
CA GLU A 77 0.97 -1.59 6.00
C GLU A 77 0.66 -1.56 4.49
N LEU A 78 1.51 -0.88 3.73
CA LEU A 78 1.40 -0.81 2.28
C LEU A 78 2.23 -1.92 1.64
N LEU A 79 1.76 -2.46 0.53
CA LEU A 79 2.39 -3.54 -0.23
C LEU A 79 2.32 -3.22 -1.72
N THR A 80 3.37 -3.49 -2.48
CA THR A 80 3.30 -3.52 -3.95
C THR A 80 4.10 -4.69 -4.51
N VAL A 81 3.69 -5.17 -5.68
CA VAL A 81 4.34 -6.26 -6.43
C VAL A 81 4.35 -5.89 -7.91
N ALA A 82 5.48 -6.08 -8.58
CA ALA A 82 5.63 -5.78 -10.00
C ALA A 82 6.81 -6.53 -10.65
N ARG A 83 6.75 -6.75 -11.97
CA ARG A 83 7.87 -7.26 -12.78
C ARG A 83 8.87 -6.15 -13.09
N THR A 84 9.54 -5.70 -12.05
CA THR A 84 10.60 -4.69 -12.09
C THR A 84 11.60 -4.93 -10.95
N GLY A 85 12.63 -4.10 -10.84
CA GLY A 85 13.62 -4.20 -9.77
C GLY A 85 13.07 -3.77 -8.40
N GLN A 86 13.78 -4.20 -7.35
CA GLN A 86 13.52 -3.76 -5.98
C GLN A 86 13.60 -2.23 -5.79
N PRO A 87 14.51 -1.49 -6.44
CA PRO A 87 14.54 -0.02 -6.34
C PRO A 87 13.23 0.65 -6.76
N GLU A 88 12.63 0.18 -7.85
CA GLU A 88 11.40 0.76 -8.41
C GLU A 88 10.20 0.51 -7.49
N VAL A 89 10.00 -0.73 -7.01
CA VAL A 89 8.91 -1.03 -6.06
C VAL A 89 9.09 -0.33 -4.71
N ALA A 90 10.33 -0.18 -4.24
CA ALA A 90 10.63 0.56 -3.02
C ALA A 90 10.37 2.06 -3.17
N ALA A 91 10.70 2.65 -4.34
CA ALA A 91 10.41 4.04 -4.64
C ALA A 91 8.90 4.32 -4.65
N ALA A 92 8.11 3.46 -5.30
CA ALA A 92 6.66 3.62 -5.36
C ALA A 92 6.00 3.56 -3.98
N ILE A 93 6.37 2.57 -3.15
CA ILE A 93 5.81 2.43 -1.80
C ILE A 93 6.21 3.60 -0.89
N ASN A 94 7.45 4.06 -0.97
CA ASN A 94 7.87 5.24 -0.22
C ASN A 94 7.10 6.49 -0.64
N ALA A 95 6.95 6.74 -1.94
CA ALA A 95 6.21 7.90 -2.43
C ALA A 95 4.71 7.86 -2.04
N ALA A 96 4.11 6.67 -2.04
CA ALA A 96 2.74 6.48 -1.59
C ALA A 96 2.59 6.74 -0.07
N ALA A 97 3.51 6.20 0.74
CA ALA A 97 3.54 6.44 2.19
C ALA A 97 3.71 7.94 2.51
N ASP A 98 4.66 8.61 1.84
CA ASP A 98 4.92 10.03 2.01
C ASP A 98 3.67 10.88 1.66
N THR A 99 2.90 10.47 0.64
CA THR A 99 1.65 11.14 0.27
C THR A 99 0.62 11.09 1.40
N PHE A 100 0.41 9.94 2.03
CA PHE A 100 -0.50 9.81 3.17
C PHE A 100 -0.01 10.54 4.41
N GLU A 101 1.28 10.46 4.71
CA GLU A 101 1.88 11.16 5.84
C GLU A 101 1.72 12.69 5.70
N LYS A 102 1.95 13.23 4.50
CA LYS A 102 1.72 14.65 4.19
C LYS A 102 0.23 15.04 4.27
N ALA A 103 -0.67 14.13 3.94
CA ALA A 103 -2.11 14.37 4.02
C ALA A 103 -2.62 14.48 5.48
N GLY A 104 -1.85 13.99 6.47
CA GLY A 104 -2.13 14.22 7.89
C GLY A 104 -3.51 13.73 8.35
N GLY A 105 -3.97 12.59 7.82
CA GLY A 105 -5.27 11.99 8.15
C GLY A 105 -6.45 12.46 7.31
N LEU A 106 -6.24 13.37 6.36
CA LEU A 106 -7.29 13.83 5.43
C LEU A 106 -7.55 12.85 4.28
N LEU A 107 -6.58 11.99 3.98
CA LEU A 107 -6.67 11.00 2.92
C LEU A 107 -6.70 9.59 3.54
N PRO A 108 -7.82 8.84 3.41
CA PRO A 108 -7.92 7.49 3.94
C PRO A 108 -7.08 6.49 3.16
N ALA A 109 -6.31 5.63 3.82
CA ALA A 109 -5.59 4.53 3.18
C ALA A 109 -6.52 3.32 2.99
N GLN A 110 -7.38 3.37 1.96
CA GLN A 110 -8.37 2.34 1.67
C GLN A 110 -8.42 1.98 0.18
N PRO A 111 -9.02 0.81 -0.18
CA PRO A 111 -9.25 0.46 -1.58
C PRO A 111 -10.05 1.54 -2.32
N GLY A 112 -9.69 1.78 -3.57
CA GLY A 112 -10.31 2.79 -4.42
C GLY A 112 -9.67 4.18 -4.35
N VAL A 113 -8.66 4.39 -3.51
CA VAL A 113 -7.91 5.64 -3.48
C VAL A 113 -6.86 5.65 -4.59
N ILE A 114 -6.90 6.71 -5.41
CA ILE A 114 -5.93 6.98 -6.48
C ILE A 114 -4.96 8.07 -6.01
N LEU A 115 -3.66 7.85 -6.22
CA LEU A 115 -2.60 8.83 -5.97
C LEU A 115 -1.96 9.26 -7.29
N PRO A 116 -2.03 10.55 -7.68
CA PRO A 116 -1.42 11.00 -8.93
C PRO A 116 0.10 11.17 -8.80
N SER A 117 0.82 10.84 -9.87
CA SER A 117 2.23 11.19 -10.10
C SER A 117 3.15 10.87 -8.91
N ILE A 118 3.03 9.66 -8.37
CA ILE A 118 3.83 9.19 -7.23
C ILE A 118 5.15 8.54 -7.67
N LEU A 119 5.30 8.18 -8.94
CA LEU A 119 6.52 7.57 -9.45
C LEU A 119 6.97 8.27 -10.74
N ASP A 120 8.23 8.65 -10.78
CA ASP A 120 8.91 9.20 -11.96
C ASP A 120 10.34 8.63 -11.98
N VAL A 121 10.50 7.47 -12.60
CA VAL A 121 11.78 6.76 -12.69
C VAL A 121 12.03 6.28 -14.13
N PRO A 122 13.27 6.33 -14.63
CA PRO A 122 13.57 5.90 -16.00
C PRO A 122 13.21 4.44 -16.25
N GLY A 123 12.61 4.14 -17.40
CA GLY A 123 12.29 2.77 -17.83
C GLY A 123 10.99 2.20 -17.27
N VAL A 124 10.24 3.01 -16.51
CA VAL A 124 8.88 2.72 -16.04
C VAL A 124 7.91 3.71 -16.70
N THR A 125 6.76 3.23 -17.17
CA THR A 125 5.72 4.03 -17.83
C THR A 125 4.54 4.35 -16.91
N VAL A 126 4.43 3.65 -15.79
CA VAL A 126 3.37 3.86 -14.79
C VAL A 126 3.78 4.93 -13.77
N HIS A 127 2.94 5.94 -13.59
CA HIS A 127 3.25 7.11 -12.75
C HIS A 127 2.29 7.29 -11.58
N HIS A 128 1.08 6.72 -11.65
CA HIS A 128 0.02 6.93 -10.68
C HIS A 128 -0.23 5.67 -9.86
N GLY A 129 -0.70 5.80 -8.64
CA GLY A 129 -1.05 4.69 -7.76
C GLY A 129 -2.55 4.49 -7.67
N LEU A 130 -3.00 3.24 -7.59
CA LEU A 130 -4.33 2.86 -7.13
C LEU A 130 -4.20 1.86 -5.99
N PHE A 131 -4.92 2.08 -4.91
CA PHE A 131 -5.01 1.11 -3.83
C PHE A 131 -6.17 0.14 -4.04
N ILE A 132 -5.88 -1.15 -3.85
CA ILE A 132 -6.83 -2.24 -3.95
C ILE A 132 -6.78 -3.11 -2.70
N ALA A 133 -7.83 -3.92 -2.53
CA ALA A 133 -7.77 -5.04 -1.60
C ALA A 133 -6.70 -6.02 -2.08
N PRO A 134 -5.78 -6.47 -1.22
CA PRO A 134 -4.74 -7.41 -1.64
C PRO A 134 -5.30 -8.74 -2.13
N TYR A 135 -4.65 -9.33 -3.14
CA TYR A 135 -5.05 -10.62 -3.69
C TYR A 135 -4.10 -11.79 -3.33
N LEU A 136 -2.98 -11.51 -2.64
CA LEU A 136 -1.91 -12.49 -2.38
C LEU A 136 -2.39 -13.79 -1.71
N TRP A 137 -3.47 -13.75 -0.94
CA TRP A 137 -3.91 -14.86 -0.10
C TRP A 137 -5.12 -15.64 -0.66
N GLY A 138 -5.67 -15.23 -1.82
CA GLY A 138 -6.82 -15.91 -2.44
C GLY A 138 -8.08 -16.00 -1.55
N GLY A 139 -8.20 -15.14 -0.54
CA GLY A 139 -9.21 -15.20 0.51
C GLY A 139 -9.20 -13.95 1.40
N GLN A 140 -9.52 -14.11 2.68
CA GLN A 140 -9.47 -12.98 3.62
C GLN A 140 -8.04 -12.46 3.80
N THR A 141 -7.86 -11.15 3.61
CA THR A 141 -6.61 -10.46 3.92
C THR A 141 -6.27 -10.64 5.40
N PRO A 142 -5.03 -11.06 5.73
CA PRO A 142 -4.57 -11.13 7.10
C PRO A 142 -4.75 -9.79 7.82
N GLN A 143 -5.11 -9.87 9.09
CA GLN A 143 -5.32 -8.72 9.96
C GLN A 143 -4.52 -8.94 11.24
N PHE A 144 -3.91 -7.88 11.75
CA PHE A 144 -3.29 -7.87 13.07
C PHE A 144 -4.20 -7.09 14.03
N ARG A 145 -4.67 -7.75 15.08
CA ARG A 145 -5.61 -7.17 16.05
C ARG A 145 -4.86 -6.67 17.27
N GLU A 146 -5.03 -5.40 17.57
CA GLU A 146 -4.49 -4.71 18.73
C GLU A 146 -5.66 -4.20 19.59
N GLU A 147 -5.37 -3.72 20.80
CA GLU A 147 -6.39 -3.11 21.65
C GLU A 147 -6.84 -1.76 21.06
N GLY A 148 -8.09 -1.70 20.58
CA GLY A 148 -8.68 -0.50 19.98
C GLY A 148 -8.14 -0.16 18.59
N ARG A 149 -7.40 -1.08 17.96
CA ARG A 149 -6.79 -0.87 16.63
C ARG A 149 -6.77 -2.17 15.83
N LEU A 150 -6.92 -2.03 14.52
CA LEU A 150 -6.76 -3.09 13.53
C LEU A 150 -5.72 -2.66 12.51
N THR A 151 -4.65 -3.45 12.35
CA THR A 151 -3.66 -3.24 11.29
C THR A 151 -3.93 -4.21 10.14
N LEU A 152 -4.10 -3.67 8.94
CA LEU A 152 -4.41 -4.40 7.70
C LEU A 152 -3.26 -4.27 6.68
N ILE A 153 -3.40 -4.93 5.54
CA ILE A 153 -2.52 -4.73 4.39
C ILE A 153 -3.30 -4.09 3.25
N LEU A 154 -2.72 -3.06 2.63
CA LEU A 154 -3.29 -2.37 1.48
C LEU A 154 -2.33 -2.47 0.30
N GLN A 155 -2.82 -2.94 -0.84
CA GLN A 155 -1.97 -3.17 -2.00
C GLN A 155 -2.03 -1.99 -2.96
N LEU A 156 -0.87 -1.45 -3.29
CA LEU A 156 -0.64 -0.48 -4.34
C LEU A 156 -0.43 -1.20 -5.68
N VAL A 157 -1.23 -0.85 -6.66
CA VAL A 157 -0.96 -1.13 -8.08
C VAL A 157 -0.68 0.19 -8.80
N MET A 158 0.23 0.15 -9.75
CA MET A 158 0.62 1.35 -10.50
C MET A 158 -0.16 1.43 -11.80
N LEU A 159 -0.55 2.65 -12.18
CA LEU A 159 -1.34 2.98 -13.35
C LEU A 159 -0.54 3.84 -14.32
N THR A 160 -0.79 3.64 -15.60
CA THR A 160 -0.35 4.53 -16.67
C THR A 160 -1.12 5.85 -16.67
N ASP A 161 -0.71 6.81 -17.50
CA ASP A 161 -1.41 8.10 -17.59
C ASP A 161 -2.85 7.94 -18.13
N SER A 162 -3.04 7.08 -19.15
CA SER A 162 -4.36 6.78 -19.70
C SER A 162 -5.27 6.02 -18.73
N GLU A 163 -4.75 5.04 -17.99
CA GLU A 163 -5.51 4.31 -16.98
C GLU A 163 -5.92 5.21 -15.81
N TYR A 164 -5.02 6.12 -15.39
CA TYR A 164 -5.33 7.14 -14.40
C TYR A 164 -6.43 8.08 -14.90
N ALA A 165 -6.29 8.61 -16.12
CA ALA A 165 -7.29 9.49 -16.72
C ALA A 165 -8.66 8.82 -16.78
N PHE A 166 -8.71 7.57 -17.23
CA PHE A 166 -9.93 6.77 -17.25
C PHE A 166 -10.50 6.54 -15.84
N GLY A 167 -9.65 6.21 -14.86
CA GLY A 167 -10.06 6.01 -13.46
C GLY A 167 -10.65 7.27 -12.82
N VAL A 168 -10.13 8.45 -13.19
CA VAL A 168 -10.66 9.75 -12.73
C VAL A 168 -11.98 10.11 -13.41
N GLU A 169 -12.10 9.86 -14.73
CA GLU A 169 -13.29 10.20 -15.51
C GLU A 169 -14.46 9.24 -15.27
N GLU A 170 -14.19 7.94 -15.30
CA GLU A 170 -15.19 6.87 -15.28
C GLU A 170 -15.36 6.25 -13.88
N GLY A 171 -14.40 6.48 -12.99
CA GLY A 171 -14.38 5.94 -11.64
C GLY A 171 -13.68 4.59 -11.52
N VAL A 172 -13.14 4.30 -10.33
CA VAL A 172 -12.34 3.10 -10.05
C VAL A 172 -13.05 1.79 -10.37
N GLY A 173 -14.36 1.70 -10.11
CA GLY A 173 -15.11 0.47 -10.39
C GLY A 173 -15.12 0.11 -11.88
N LYS A 174 -15.24 1.11 -12.76
CA LYS A 174 -15.16 0.90 -14.21
C LYS A 174 -13.73 0.59 -14.65
N LEU A 175 -12.73 1.26 -14.06
CA LEU A 175 -11.32 0.95 -14.32
C LEU A 175 -11.00 -0.51 -13.98
N GLN A 176 -11.42 -0.99 -12.81
CA GLN A 176 -11.20 -2.37 -12.38
C GLN A 176 -11.89 -3.39 -13.31
N ALA A 177 -13.11 -3.08 -13.78
CA ALA A 177 -13.81 -3.90 -14.76
C ALA A 177 -13.06 -3.93 -16.10
N ALA A 178 -12.58 -2.78 -16.58
CA ALA A 178 -11.82 -2.67 -17.83
C ALA A 178 -10.48 -3.43 -17.76
N VAL A 179 -9.74 -3.30 -16.66
CA VAL A 179 -8.50 -4.07 -16.39
C VAL A 179 -8.77 -5.57 -16.48
N ALA A 180 -9.84 -6.05 -15.86
CA ALA A 180 -10.20 -7.46 -15.87
C ALA A 180 -10.65 -7.95 -17.27
N GLU A 181 -11.49 -7.18 -17.96
CA GLU A 181 -12.03 -7.54 -19.29
C GLU A 181 -10.93 -7.56 -20.36
N GLN A 182 -10.01 -6.60 -20.31
CA GLN A 182 -8.94 -6.47 -21.30
C GLN A 182 -7.70 -7.30 -20.96
N GLY A 183 -7.66 -7.93 -19.78
CA GLY A 183 -6.50 -8.69 -19.32
C GLY A 183 -5.26 -7.82 -19.14
N ILE A 184 -5.43 -6.59 -18.65
CA ILE A 184 -4.31 -5.66 -18.42
C ILE A 184 -3.40 -6.23 -17.34
N ASP A 185 -2.13 -6.38 -17.66
CA ASP A 185 -1.12 -6.87 -16.72
C ASP A 185 -0.61 -5.73 -15.84
N LEU A 186 -1.23 -5.56 -14.66
CA LEU A 186 -0.84 -4.54 -13.69
C LEU A 186 0.56 -4.74 -13.09
N LEU A 187 1.16 -5.92 -13.26
CA LEU A 187 2.53 -6.18 -12.82
C LEU A 187 3.56 -5.67 -13.83
N ASP A 188 3.16 -5.42 -15.08
CA ASP A 188 4.02 -4.84 -16.10
C ASP A 188 4.05 -3.31 -15.97
N TRP A 189 5.10 -2.79 -15.35
CA TRP A 189 5.31 -1.36 -15.17
C TRP A 189 5.91 -0.67 -16.40
N SER A 190 6.15 -1.41 -17.49
CA SER A 190 6.62 -0.90 -18.78
C SER A 190 5.54 -0.90 -19.86
N ARG A 191 4.31 -1.32 -19.52
CA ARG A 191 3.19 -1.38 -20.46
C ARG A 191 2.84 0.00 -21.03
N GLU A 192 2.34 0.02 -22.25
CA GLU A 192 1.93 1.26 -22.91
C GLU A 192 0.69 1.87 -22.25
N GLY A 193 0.66 3.19 -22.14
CA GLY A 193 -0.51 3.94 -21.73
C GLY A 193 -0.20 5.28 -21.09
#